data_AF-A0A535QS10-F1
#
_entry.id   AF-A0A535QS10-F1
#
_cell.length_a   1.000
_cell.length_b   1.000
_cell.length_c   1.000
_cell.angle_alpha   90.00
_cell.angle_beta   90.00
_cell.angle_gamma   90.00
#
_symmetry.space_group_name_H-M   'P 1'
#
loop_
_entity.id
_entity.type
_entity.pdbx_description
1 polymer ?
#
loop_
_entity_poly.entity_id
_entity_poly.type
_entity_poly.pdbx_seq_one_letter_code
_entity_poly.pdbx_strand_id
1 'polypeptide(L)'
;MLGYLNVNYRDKPADRKKFVFLSATPGKLMNGLLERGGLRYRRIEGSYCSSAQAGYHCILQPCELNLHEISQDMPTEAWVEAHLEDIQAFFETHKGSKAAVLVYSVATARRLYARLKEYFEPRGITVGENTGLTNREERRASYGKNILVGTTTVDIGVDFDINYLIFEAWNAGSFLQRFGRLGRHEGYPIYQPHALIPRFVLERLQQKLGVTADVERETFNEAIREAFPTEQEFEHYTRRWGVVQAAQVIAELQRQSKRDENRAFTEALIEQYERFYSLSSGKPVMSKALKKYWALRNNVPAIIEELQSFRGQSPLACGVWDTDNHLKTYDLFFLLANTDYTVIEKDEFLEEVRRRSLEERDFRELLLYLKIEEYVPERMQLTLGLKNVLTDNPQAMHNVTVQRGVFVRESRATWLDQVNRHLKALNLVCIFSDIPSKELKGRLNLGGIFPIYRLQDGTGNDYAAAFGQEALLLDSLLFYRKPNEDKAMML
;
A
#
# COMPACT_ATOMS: atom_id res chain seq x y z
N MET A 1 11.32 -18.55 -11.79
CA MET A 1 10.16 -18.71 -10.87
C MET A 1 9.10 -19.72 -11.38
N LEU A 2 9.37 -20.56 -12.41
CA LEU A 2 8.38 -21.50 -12.99
C LEU A 2 8.76 -22.99 -12.87
N GLY A 3 9.80 -23.33 -12.10
CA GLY A 3 10.28 -24.73 -11.95
C GLY A 3 9.22 -25.71 -11.42
N TYR A 4 8.14 -25.21 -10.82
CA TYR A 4 7.01 -26.00 -10.31
C TYR A 4 5.91 -26.29 -11.33
N LEU A 5 5.95 -25.72 -12.54
CA LEU A 5 4.97 -26.03 -13.60
C LEU A 5 5.39 -27.24 -14.47
N ASN A 6 6.62 -27.73 -14.29
CA ASN A 6 7.16 -28.89 -15.02
C ASN A 6 6.75 -30.25 -14.41
N VAL A 7 5.71 -30.29 -13.57
CA VAL A 7 5.28 -31.53 -12.92
C VAL A 7 4.17 -32.14 -13.76
N ASN A 8 4.39 -33.36 -14.24
CA ASN A 8 3.40 -34.28 -14.78
C ASN A 8 2.07 -34.12 -14.02
N TYR A 9 1.15 -33.30 -14.53
CA TYR A 9 -0.17 -33.11 -13.92
C TYR A 9 -1.01 -34.33 -14.31
N ARG A 10 -0.66 -35.49 -13.76
CA ARG A 10 -1.58 -36.61 -13.67
C ARG A 10 -2.66 -36.14 -12.70
N ASP A 11 -3.90 -36.10 -13.16
CA ASP A 11 -5.08 -35.64 -12.43
C ASP A 11 -5.43 -36.59 -11.26
N LYS A 12 -4.48 -36.80 -10.35
CA LYS A 12 -4.70 -37.50 -9.09
C LYS A 12 -5.35 -36.49 -8.14
N PRO A 13 -6.53 -36.78 -7.58
CA PRO A 13 -7.21 -35.89 -6.64
C PRO A 13 -6.34 -35.47 -5.44
N ALA A 14 -5.38 -36.31 -5.04
CA ALA A 14 -4.42 -36.04 -3.96
C ALA A 14 -3.40 -34.94 -4.29
N ASP A 15 -3.10 -34.70 -5.56
CA ASP A 15 -2.10 -33.70 -6.01
C ASP A 15 -2.75 -32.33 -6.32
N ARG A 16 -4.08 -32.23 -6.21
CA ARG A 16 -4.82 -30.98 -6.46
C ARG A 16 -4.62 -30.00 -5.31
N LYS A 17 -3.89 -28.92 -5.58
CA LYS A 17 -3.73 -27.80 -4.63
C LYS A 17 -5.08 -27.11 -4.42
N LYS A 18 -5.46 -26.94 -3.16
CA LYS A 18 -6.59 -26.08 -2.77
C LYS A 18 -6.05 -24.71 -2.37
N PHE A 19 -6.70 -23.67 -2.86
CA PHE A 19 -6.35 -22.29 -2.53
C PHE A 19 -7.46 -21.71 -1.66
N VAL A 20 -7.08 -21.02 -0.59
CA VAL A 20 -8.00 -20.28 0.28
C VAL A 20 -7.63 -18.82 0.15
N PHE A 21 -8.54 -18.03 -0.39
CA PHE A 21 -8.41 -16.57 -0.46
C PHE A 21 -9.15 -15.98 0.74
N LEU A 22 -8.41 -15.36 1.64
CA LEU A 22 -8.96 -14.67 2.80
C LEU A 22 -9.07 -13.18 2.46
N SER A 23 -10.27 -12.62 2.62
CA SER A 23 -10.50 -11.17 2.50
C SER A 23 -11.46 -10.73 3.60
N ALA A 24 -11.10 -9.67 4.32
CA ALA A 24 -11.99 -9.04 5.30
C ALA A 24 -13.18 -8.32 4.63
N THR A 25 -13.02 -7.95 3.36
CA THR A 25 -14.03 -7.25 2.56
C THR A 25 -13.93 -7.76 1.11
N PRO A 26 -14.60 -8.86 0.76
CA PRO A 26 -14.53 -9.42 -0.60
C PRO A 26 -15.10 -8.41 -1.61
N GLY A 27 -14.22 -7.84 -2.45
CA GLY A 27 -14.62 -6.88 -3.48
C GLY A 27 -15.40 -7.54 -4.62
N LYS A 28 -16.36 -6.80 -5.20
CA LYS A 28 -17.20 -7.26 -6.32
C LYS A 28 -16.35 -7.67 -7.53
N LEU A 29 -15.26 -6.94 -7.78
CA LEU A 29 -14.33 -7.22 -8.87
C LEU A 29 -13.75 -8.64 -8.81
N MET A 30 -13.27 -9.08 -7.64
CA MET A 30 -12.67 -10.42 -7.48
C MET A 30 -13.70 -11.52 -7.77
N ASN A 31 -14.93 -11.39 -7.26
CA ASN A 31 -15.99 -12.37 -7.53
C ASN A 31 -16.27 -12.47 -9.02
N GLY A 32 -16.42 -11.33 -9.70
CA GLY A 32 -16.61 -11.33 -11.15
C GLY A 32 -15.43 -11.92 -11.93
N LEU A 33 -14.19 -11.79 -11.44
CA LEU A 33 -13.01 -12.40 -12.04
C LEU A 33 -12.99 -13.94 -11.84
N LEU A 34 -13.34 -14.43 -10.65
CA LEU A 34 -13.40 -15.86 -10.35
C LEU A 34 -14.45 -16.58 -11.21
N GLU A 35 -15.64 -15.98 -11.32
CA GLU A 35 -16.73 -16.48 -12.17
C GLU A 35 -16.31 -16.54 -13.64
N ARG A 36 -15.77 -15.44 -14.18
CA ARG A 36 -15.30 -15.38 -15.58
C ARG A 36 -14.17 -16.36 -15.89
N GLY A 37 -13.29 -16.61 -14.91
CA GLY A 37 -12.19 -17.56 -15.05
C GLY A 37 -12.61 -19.03 -15.08
N GLY A 38 -13.90 -19.33 -14.92
CA GLY A 38 -14.41 -20.70 -14.82
C GLY A 38 -13.85 -21.45 -13.62
N LEU A 39 -13.40 -20.74 -12.59
CA LEU A 39 -12.80 -21.33 -11.41
C LEU A 39 -13.90 -21.89 -10.51
N ARG A 40 -13.72 -23.11 -10.03
CA ARG A 40 -14.61 -23.68 -9.01
C ARG A 40 -14.24 -23.11 -7.64
N TYR A 41 -15.08 -22.22 -7.11
CA TYR A 41 -14.91 -21.63 -5.78
C TYR A 41 -16.19 -21.76 -4.95
N ARG A 42 -16.04 -21.63 -3.63
CA ARG A 42 -17.15 -21.52 -2.67
C ARG A 42 -16.93 -20.26 -1.85
N ARG A 43 -17.96 -19.42 -1.75
CA ARG A 43 -17.96 -18.27 -0.85
C ARG A 43 -18.44 -18.72 0.53
N ILE A 44 -17.73 -18.28 1.56
CA ILE A 44 -18.10 -18.48 2.96
C ILE A 44 -18.22 -17.07 3.55
N GLU A 45 -19.41 -16.71 4.00
CA GLU A 45 -19.71 -15.42 4.64
C GLU A 45 -20.00 -15.62 6.12
N GLY A 46 -19.63 -14.65 6.94
CA GLY A 46 -19.96 -14.65 8.36
C GLY A 46 -21.44 -14.32 8.58
N SER A 47 -22.05 -14.95 9.58
CA SER A 47 -23.32 -14.54 10.16
C SER A 47 -23.03 -13.85 11.50
N TYR A 48 -23.66 -12.72 11.75
CA TYR A 48 -23.41 -11.91 12.94
C TYR A 48 -24.69 -11.73 13.76
N CYS A 49 -24.55 -11.69 15.08
CA CYS A 49 -25.60 -11.35 16.02
C CYS A 49 -25.03 -10.42 17.10
N SER A 50 -25.85 -9.49 17.60
CA SER A 50 -25.46 -8.53 18.64
C SER A 50 -25.71 -9.06 20.06
N SER A 51 -26.26 -10.27 20.19
CA SER A 51 -26.55 -10.93 21.47
C SER A 51 -25.89 -12.31 21.55
N ALA A 52 -25.60 -12.77 22.76
CA ALA A 52 -25.01 -14.08 22.98
C ALA A 52 -25.97 -15.19 22.52
N GLN A 53 -25.50 -16.02 21.57
CA GLN A 53 -26.28 -17.11 21.00
C GLN A 53 -25.43 -18.39 20.89
N ALA A 54 -26.03 -19.54 21.16
CA ALA A 54 -25.34 -20.83 21.03
C ALA A 54 -24.86 -21.05 19.58
N GLY A 55 -23.59 -21.46 19.44
CA GLY A 55 -22.96 -21.67 18.13
C GLY A 55 -22.27 -20.43 17.53
N TYR A 56 -22.40 -19.27 18.17
CA TYR A 56 -21.67 -18.05 17.81
C TYR A 56 -20.46 -17.85 18.73
N HIS A 57 -19.41 -17.24 18.20
CA HIS A 57 -18.23 -16.82 18.96
C HIS A 57 -18.22 -15.30 19.05
N CYS A 58 -17.86 -14.75 20.22
CA CYS A 58 -17.70 -13.31 20.37
C CYS A 58 -16.49 -12.84 19.56
N ILE A 59 -16.68 -11.82 18.71
CA ILE A 59 -15.62 -11.23 17.88
C ILE A 59 -15.35 -9.75 18.22
N LEU A 60 -16.21 -9.16 19.04
CA LEU A 60 -16.12 -7.78 19.52
C LEU A 60 -16.87 -7.70 20.84
N GLN A 61 -16.14 -7.50 21.92
CA GLN A 61 -16.71 -7.17 23.23
C GLN A 61 -17.46 -5.83 23.18
N PRO A 62 -18.46 -5.62 24.06
CA PRO A 62 -19.13 -4.32 24.19
C PRO A 62 -18.12 -3.19 24.35
N CYS A 63 -18.26 -2.14 23.55
CA CYS A 63 -17.32 -1.02 23.52
C CYS A 63 -18.03 0.30 23.20
N GLU A 64 -17.49 1.40 23.69
CA GLU A 64 -17.97 2.75 23.38
C GLU A 64 -17.04 3.42 22.37
N LEU A 65 -17.49 3.50 21.12
CA LEU A 65 -16.70 4.07 20.03
C LEU A 65 -16.76 5.59 20.02
N ASN A 66 -15.60 6.21 20.24
CA ASN A 66 -15.42 7.66 20.17
C ASN A 66 -14.94 8.06 18.78
N LEU A 67 -15.62 9.02 18.14
CA LEU A 67 -15.25 9.55 16.83
C LEU A 67 -14.70 10.97 16.98
N HIS A 68 -13.53 11.22 16.39
CA HIS A 68 -12.82 12.49 16.48
C HIS A 68 -12.47 13.00 15.08
N GLU A 69 -12.50 14.32 14.90
CA GLU A 69 -12.05 14.96 13.66
C GLU A 69 -10.51 14.97 13.60
N ILE A 70 -9.96 14.65 12.43
CA ILE A 70 -8.59 15.01 12.06
C ILE A 70 -8.57 16.10 11.01
N SER A 71 -7.63 17.04 11.19
CA SER A 71 -7.41 18.16 10.29
C SER A 71 -5.90 18.40 10.11
N GLN A 72 -5.53 19.40 9.29
CA GLN A 72 -4.13 19.80 9.18
C GLN A 72 -3.60 20.42 10.47
N ASP A 73 -4.46 21.12 11.21
CA ASP A 73 -4.11 21.78 12.48
C ASP A 73 -4.11 20.80 13.67
N MET A 74 -4.89 19.73 13.57
CA MET A 74 -4.97 18.66 14.56
C MET A 74 -4.76 17.29 13.89
N PRO A 75 -3.53 16.98 13.47
CA PRO A 75 -3.19 15.64 13.00
C PRO A 75 -3.22 14.64 14.16
N THR A 76 -3.20 13.35 13.83
CA THR A 76 -3.18 12.25 14.82
C THR A 76 -2.11 12.43 15.89
N GLU A 77 -0.92 12.92 15.54
CA GLU A 77 0.15 13.20 16.49
C GLU A 77 -0.23 14.26 17.52
N ALA A 78 -0.79 15.39 17.06
CA ALA A 78 -1.21 16.46 17.94
C ALA A 78 -2.39 16.03 18.82
N TRP A 79 -3.31 15.22 18.28
CA TRP A 79 -4.40 14.67 19.07
C TRP A 79 -3.87 13.74 20.17
N VAL A 80 -2.96 12.82 19.85
CA VAL A 80 -2.36 11.91 20.85
C VAL A 80 -1.61 12.69 21.93
N GLU A 81 -0.85 13.71 21.54
CA GLU A 81 -0.12 14.59 22.48
C GLU A 81 -1.07 15.31 23.44
N ALA A 82 -2.19 15.82 22.93
CA ALA A 82 -3.20 16.50 23.75
C ALA A 82 -3.94 15.57 24.72
N HIS A 83 -3.90 14.26 24.51
CA HIS A 83 -4.62 13.25 25.32
C HIS A 83 -3.66 12.30 26.07
N LEU A 84 -2.38 12.64 26.22
CA LEU A 84 -1.43 11.80 26.95
C LEU A 84 -1.86 11.53 28.40
N GLU A 85 -2.43 12.55 29.06
CA GLU A 85 -2.94 12.45 30.43
C GLU A 85 -4.17 11.55 30.51
N ASP A 86 -5.09 11.63 29.54
CA ASP A 86 -6.28 10.76 29.48
C ASP A 86 -5.89 9.29 29.26
N ILE A 87 -4.92 9.04 28.36
CA ILE A 87 -4.37 7.71 28.13
C ILE A 87 -3.73 7.19 29.42
N GLN A 88 -2.93 8.02 30.11
CA GLN A 88 -2.33 7.65 31.40
C GLN A 88 -3.40 7.31 32.44
N ALA A 89 -4.42 8.15 32.59
CA ALA A 89 -5.53 7.94 33.52
C ALA A 89 -6.28 6.64 33.23
N PHE A 90 -6.42 6.27 31.95
CA PHE A 90 -7.00 4.97 31.56
C PHE A 90 -6.17 3.79 32.08
N PHE A 91 -4.84 3.82 31.91
CA PHE A 91 -3.94 2.77 32.44
C PHE A 91 -3.88 2.74 33.97
N GLU A 92 -4.06 3.89 34.63
CA GLU A 92 -4.12 3.98 36.08
C GLU A 92 -5.40 3.38 36.65
N THR A 93 -6.54 3.69 36.02
CA THR A 93 -7.86 3.19 36.41
C THR A 93 -8.01 1.70 36.10
N HIS A 94 -7.53 1.26 34.93
CA HIS A 94 -7.69 -0.11 34.44
C HIS A 94 -6.32 -0.81 34.37
N LYS A 95 -5.81 -1.23 35.53
CA LYS A 95 -4.52 -1.94 35.63
C LYS A 95 -4.50 -3.19 34.75
N GLY A 96 -3.39 -3.41 34.05
CA GLY A 96 -3.22 -4.52 33.11
C GLY A 96 -3.73 -4.24 31.70
N SER A 97 -4.33 -3.07 31.45
CA SER A 97 -4.76 -2.65 30.11
C SER A 97 -3.64 -2.69 29.08
N LYS A 98 -4.04 -2.80 27.81
CA LYS A 98 -3.18 -2.74 26.64
C LYS A 98 -3.80 -1.86 25.57
N ALA A 99 -2.96 -1.04 24.96
CA ALA A 99 -3.37 -0.06 23.97
C ALA A 99 -2.69 -0.26 22.62
N ALA A 100 -3.39 0.03 21.54
CA ALA A 100 -2.79 0.17 20.21
C ALA A 100 -3.03 1.56 19.63
N VAL A 101 -2.01 2.12 18.96
CA VAL A 101 -2.06 3.37 18.20
C VAL A 101 -1.73 3.04 16.75
N LEU A 102 -2.72 3.09 15.87
CA LEU A 102 -2.62 2.64 14.47
C LEU A 102 -2.67 3.82 13.51
N VAL A 103 -1.55 4.09 12.83
CA VAL A 103 -1.40 5.17 11.85
C VAL A 103 -1.06 4.64 10.46
N TYR A 104 -1.15 5.47 9.43
CA TYR A 104 -0.84 5.11 8.05
C TYR A 104 0.64 5.26 7.75
N SER A 105 1.25 6.35 8.22
CA SER A 105 2.64 6.69 7.92
C SER A 105 3.59 6.02 8.90
N VAL A 106 4.64 5.38 8.37
CA VAL A 106 5.72 4.83 9.21
C VAL A 106 6.47 5.94 9.92
N ALA A 107 6.64 7.11 9.29
CA ALA A 107 7.29 8.25 9.93
C ALA A 107 6.48 8.75 11.14
N THR A 108 5.16 8.86 11.00
CA THR A 108 4.25 9.19 12.10
C THR A 108 4.32 8.13 13.21
N ALA A 109 4.32 6.85 12.87
CA ALA A 109 4.46 5.77 13.87
C ALA A 109 5.78 5.86 14.64
N ARG A 110 6.90 6.18 13.97
CA ARG A 110 8.22 6.34 14.59
C ARG A 110 8.26 7.52 15.56
N ARG A 111 7.73 8.67 15.15
CA ARG A 111 7.66 9.86 16.01
C ARG A 111 6.75 9.64 17.22
N LEU A 112 5.57 9.06 16.99
CA LEU A 112 4.67 8.65 18.08
C LEU A 112 5.33 7.64 19.02
N TYR A 113 6.04 6.65 18.49
CA TYR A 113 6.77 5.68 19.31
C TYR A 113 7.79 6.38 20.20
N ALA A 114 8.65 7.23 19.64
CA ALA A 114 9.66 7.97 20.40
C ALA A 114 9.01 8.83 21.50
N ARG A 115 7.95 9.57 21.15
CA ARG A 115 7.25 10.46 22.07
C ARG A 115 6.51 9.72 23.19
N LEU A 116 5.76 8.67 22.83
CA LEU A 116 5.05 7.84 23.79
C LEU A 116 6.02 7.11 24.70
N LYS A 117 7.15 6.62 24.18
CA LYS A 117 8.20 5.99 24.98
C LYS A 117 8.77 6.95 26.03
N GLU A 118 9.14 8.16 25.60
CA GLU A 118 9.66 9.23 26.48
C GLU A 118 8.67 9.55 27.60
N TYR A 119 7.37 9.62 27.30
CA TYR A 119 6.34 9.95 28.27
C TYR A 119 5.98 8.77 29.20
N PHE A 120 5.74 7.58 28.65
CA PHE A 120 5.13 6.45 29.37
C PHE A 120 6.13 5.52 30.06
N GLU A 121 7.34 5.31 29.53
CA GLU A 121 8.30 4.39 30.15
C GLU A 121 8.75 4.83 31.56
N PRO A 122 9.00 6.12 31.84
CA PRO A 122 9.27 6.59 33.21
C PRO A 122 8.14 6.33 34.20
N ARG A 123 6.92 6.09 33.71
CA ARG A 123 5.71 5.80 34.50
C ARG A 123 5.40 4.30 34.58
N GLY A 124 6.30 3.45 34.09
CA GLY A 124 6.14 1.99 34.12
C GLY A 124 5.22 1.42 33.05
N ILE A 125 4.84 2.21 32.05
CA ILE A 125 4.03 1.77 30.92
C ILE A 125 4.95 1.57 29.71
N THR A 126 5.14 0.31 29.31
CA THR A 126 6.10 -0.04 28.27
C THR A 126 5.52 0.19 26.88
N VAL A 127 6.33 0.74 25.97
CA VAL A 127 5.90 1.08 24.60
C VAL A 127 6.68 0.23 23.59
N GLY A 128 5.97 -0.32 22.61
CA GLY A 128 6.52 -1.11 21.51
C GLY A 128 6.11 -0.54 20.15
N GLU A 129 6.93 -0.83 19.15
CA GLU A 129 6.66 -0.44 17.76
C GLU A 129 6.41 -1.68 16.90
N ASN A 130 5.50 -1.57 15.93
CA ASN A 130 5.29 -2.57 14.89
C ASN A 130 4.88 -1.91 13.56
N THR A 131 5.88 -1.65 12.74
CA THR A 131 5.71 -1.13 11.39
C THR A 131 6.22 -2.15 10.37
N GLY A 132 6.05 -1.83 9.08
CA GLY A 132 6.57 -2.63 7.97
C GLY A 132 8.09 -2.77 8.03
N LEU A 133 8.72 -1.91 8.82
CA LEU A 133 10.16 -1.74 8.93
C LEU A 133 10.70 -2.30 10.26
N THR A 134 9.85 -2.70 11.21
CA THR A 134 10.31 -3.35 12.46
C THR A 134 10.83 -4.76 12.18
N ASN A 135 11.93 -5.14 12.81
CA ASN A 135 12.50 -6.48 12.64
C ASN A 135 11.56 -7.56 13.25
N ARG A 136 11.78 -8.84 12.94
CA ARG A 136 10.88 -9.93 13.39
C ARG A 136 10.90 -10.16 14.91
N GLU A 137 12.03 -9.94 15.57
CA GLU A 137 12.20 -10.19 17.00
C GLU A 137 11.59 -9.08 17.85
N GLU A 138 11.87 -7.83 17.52
CA GLU A 138 11.25 -6.64 18.09
C GLU A 138 9.75 -6.64 17.85
N ARG A 139 9.30 -7.03 16.66
CA ARG A 139 7.87 -7.20 16.38
C ARG A 139 7.23 -8.22 17.32
N ARG A 140 7.91 -9.32 17.65
CA ARG A 140 7.40 -10.27 18.65
C ARG A 140 7.43 -9.71 20.07
N ALA A 141 8.50 -9.00 20.42
CA ALA A 141 8.67 -8.40 21.73
C ALA A 141 7.65 -7.27 21.99
N SER A 142 7.25 -6.54 20.94
CA SER A 142 6.27 -5.45 21.06
C SER A 142 4.88 -5.95 21.46
N TYR A 143 4.55 -7.23 21.26
CA TYR A 143 3.29 -7.81 21.73
C TYR A 143 3.21 -8.03 23.25
N GLY A 144 4.36 -7.99 23.93
CA GLY A 144 4.41 -8.01 25.39
C GLY A 144 4.27 -6.63 26.02
N LYS A 145 4.27 -5.57 25.21
CA LYS A 145 4.27 -4.17 25.70
C LYS A 145 2.86 -3.71 26.05
N ASN A 146 2.78 -2.64 26.84
CA ASN A 146 1.51 -2.05 27.24
C ASN A 146 0.89 -1.23 26.09
N ILE A 147 1.71 -0.51 25.34
CA ILE A 147 1.27 0.29 24.19
C ILE A 147 1.98 -0.22 22.93
N LEU A 148 1.24 -0.49 21.87
CA LEU A 148 1.75 -0.83 20.55
C LEU A 148 1.49 0.33 19.58
N VAL A 149 2.53 0.89 18.99
CA VAL A 149 2.41 1.88 17.90
C VAL A 149 2.71 1.19 16.58
N GLY A 150 1.83 1.30 15.58
CA GLY A 150 2.04 0.58 14.33
C GLY A 150 1.34 1.15 13.11
N THR A 151 1.66 0.56 11.95
CA THR A 151 1.03 0.89 10.66
C THR A 151 0.22 -0.26 10.08
N THR A 152 -0.21 -0.17 8.81
CA THR A 152 -0.96 -1.20 8.05
C THR A 152 -0.36 -2.62 8.09
N THR A 153 0.86 -2.79 8.59
CA THR A 153 1.45 -4.11 8.88
C THR A 153 0.76 -4.81 10.06
N VAL A 154 0.24 -4.04 11.02
CA VAL A 154 -0.64 -4.51 12.09
C VAL A 154 -2.02 -4.88 11.52
N ASP A 155 -2.48 -4.20 10.46
CA ASP A 155 -3.80 -4.41 9.86
C ASP A 155 -4.00 -5.83 9.28
N ILE A 156 -2.94 -6.63 9.10
CA ILE A 156 -3.02 -7.95 8.44
C ILE A 156 -2.35 -9.10 9.23
N GLY A 157 -1.40 -8.86 10.15
CA GLY A 157 -0.53 -9.95 10.63
C GLY A 157 -0.62 -10.38 12.10
N VAL A 158 -1.27 -9.62 12.98
CA VAL A 158 -1.07 -9.76 14.42
C VAL A 158 -2.37 -9.65 15.20
N ASP A 159 -2.54 -10.58 16.16
CA ASP A 159 -3.58 -10.54 17.17
C ASP A 159 -2.97 -10.00 18.46
N PHE A 160 -2.98 -8.67 18.62
CA PHE A 160 -2.48 -8.00 19.81
C PHE A 160 -3.67 -7.77 20.74
N ASP A 161 -3.61 -8.39 21.92
CA ASP A 161 -4.65 -8.35 22.94
C ASP A 161 -4.77 -6.94 23.53
N ILE A 162 -5.84 -6.21 23.20
CA ILE A 162 -6.03 -4.80 23.54
C ILE A 162 -7.45 -4.47 23.99
N ASN A 163 -7.53 -3.44 24.80
CA ASN A 163 -8.78 -2.83 25.24
C ASN A 163 -8.84 -1.31 25.07
N TYR A 164 -7.76 -0.69 24.63
CA TYR A 164 -7.73 0.72 24.25
C TYR A 164 -7.19 0.85 22.82
N LEU A 165 -7.91 1.52 21.93
CA LEU A 165 -7.51 1.59 20.51
C LEU A 165 -7.62 3.01 20.00
N ILE A 166 -6.51 3.62 19.60
CA ILE A 166 -6.49 4.87 18.85
C ILE A 166 -6.14 4.53 17.40
N PHE A 167 -6.93 4.96 16.43
CA PHE A 167 -6.63 4.69 15.03
C PHE A 167 -7.12 5.79 14.10
N GLU A 168 -6.34 6.10 13.08
CA GLU A 168 -6.81 6.93 11.96
C GLU A 168 -7.44 6.10 10.86
N ALA A 169 -8.39 6.68 10.13
CA ALA A 169 -8.99 6.03 8.97
C ALA A 169 -9.38 7.03 7.88
N TRP A 170 -8.92 6.78 6.65
CA TRP A 170 -9.28 7.56 5.44
C TRP A 170 -10.22 6.81 4.50
N ASN A 171 -10.47 5.53 4.75
CA ASN A 171 -11.46 4.73 4.02
C ASN A 171 -12.14 3.70 4.92
N ALA A 172 -13.30 3.23 4.46
CA ALA A 172 -14.13 2.27 5.19
C ALA A 172 -13.42 0.94 5.45
N GLY A 173 -12.59 0.47 4.51
CA GLY A 173 -11.87 -0.79 4.63
C GLY A 173 -10.91 -0.78 5.82
N SER A 174 -10.00 0.21 5.87
CA SER A 174 -9.08 0.42 6.97
C SER A 174 -9.82 0.70 8.29
N PHE A 175 -10.90 1.48 8.26
CA PHE A 175 -11.71 1.75 9.46
C PHE A 175 -12.20 0.44 10.07
N LEU A 176 -12.93 -0.37 9.31
CA LEU A 176 -13.54 -1.60 9.79
C LEU A 176 -12.51 -2.65 10.18
N GLN A 177 -11.39 -2.73 9.46
CA GLN A 177 -10.30 -3.65 9.77
C GLN A 177 -9.58 -3.29 11.07
N ARG A 178 -9.30 -1.99 11.30
CA ARG A 178 -8.64 -1.49 12.51
C ARG A 178 -9.56 -1.59 13.71
N PHE A 179 -10.80 -1.12 13.58
CA PHE A 179 -11.80 -1.23 14.64
C PHE A 179 -12.03 -2.69 15.05
N GLY A 180 -12.11 -3.60 14.07
CA GLY A 180 -12.25 -5.03 14.32
C GLY A 180 -11.05 -5.73 14.97
N ARG A 181 -10.01 -4.99 15.39
CA ARG A 181 -8.90 -5.50 16.23
C ARG A 181 -9.21 -5.42 17.72
N LEU A 182 -10.07 -4.50 18.13
CA LEU A 182 -10.48 -4.35 19.51
C LEU A 182 -11.48 -5.45 19.88
N GLY A 183 -11.46 -5.90 21.15
CA GLY A 183 -12.52 -6.74 21.71
C GLY A 183 -12.56 -8.17 21.19
N ARG A 184 -11.45 -8.68 20.63
CA ARG A 184 -11.31 -10.10 20.25
C ARG A 184 -11.07 -11.03 21.42
N HIS A 185 -10.43 -10.49 22.45
CA HIS A 185 -10.07 -11.21 23.67
C HIS A 185 -10.93 -10.73 24.81
N GLU A 186 -11.26 -11.63 25.72
CA GLU A 186 -11.91 -11.34 26.99
C GLU A 186 -10.86 -11.02 28.07
N GLY A 187 -11.29 -10.47 29.20
CA GLY A 187 -10.43 -10.27 30.37
C GLY A 187 -10.17 -8.81 30.73
N TYR A 188 -10.70 -7.86 29.96
CA TYR A 188 -10.67 -6.44 30.31
C TYR A 188 -12.03 -5.95 30.80
N PRO A 189 -12.04 -4.98 31.74
CA PRO A 189 -13.29 -4.42 32.28
C PRO A 189 -14.01 -3.52 31.29
N ILE A 190 -13.27 -2.88 30.37
CA ILE A 190 -13.80 -1.93 29.40
C ILE A 190 -12.99 -1.98 28.11
N TYR A 191 -13.65 -1.76 26.98
CA TYR A 191 -13.06 -1.63 25.65
C TYR A 191 -13.39 -0.25 25.09
N GLN A 192 -12.36 0.53 24.76
CA GLN A 192 -12.51 1.94 24.39
C GLN A 192 -11.71 2.28 23.12
N PRO A 193 -12.37 2.31 21.95
CA PRO A 193 -11.81 2.82 20.71
C PRO A 193 -12.02 4.32 20.52
N HIS A 194 -11.01 4.96 19.92
CA HIS A 194 -10.95 6.34 19.46
C HIS A 194 -10.59 6.33 17.96
N ALA A 195 -11.57 6.61 17.12
CA ALA A 195 -11.39 6.70 15.67
C ALA A 195 -11.16 8.15 15.26
N LEU A 196 -10.03 8.39 14.62
CA LEU A 196 -9.59 9.67 14.10
C LEU A 196 -9.93 9.73 12.59
N ILE A 197 -10.94 10.52 12.21
CA ILE A 197 -11.54 10.49 10.88
C ILE A 197 -11.72 11.90 10.29
N PRO A 198 -11.78 12.05 8.95
CA PRO A 198 -12.01 13.35 8.34
C PRO A 198 -13.36 13.94 8.73
N ARG A 199 -13.41 15.27 8.88
CA ARG A 199 -14.63 16.01 9.25
C ARG A 199 -15.87 15.61 8.48
N PHE A 200 -15.77 15.52 7.15
CA PHE A 200 -16.92 15.19 6.30
C PHE A 200 -17.46 13.77 6.57
N VAL A 201 -16.61 12.85 7.02
CA VAL A 201 -17.03 11.49 7.42
C VAL A 201 -17.72 11.55 8.77
N LEU A 202 -17.16 12.29 9.73
CA LEU A 202 -17.76 12.51 11.04
C LEU A 202 -19.18 13.09 10.93
N GLU A 203 -19.34 14.16 10.13
CA GLU A 203 -20.64 14.80 9.89
C GLU A 203 -21.65 13.83 9.25
N ARG A 204 -21.23 13.00 8.28
CA ARG A 204 -22.09 11.97 7.65
C ARG A 204 -22.50 10.88 8.64
N LEU A 205 -21.59 10.44 9.50
CA LEU A 205 -21.88 9.42 10.51
C LEU A 205 -22.84 9.95 11.56
N GLN A 206 -22.64 11.19 12.03
CA GLN A 206 -23.57 11.84 12.97
C GLN A 206 -24.98 11.98 12.38
N GLN A 207 -25.10 12.29 11.09
CA GLN A 207 -26.39 12.35 10.41
C GLN A 207 -27.08 10.97 10.30
N LYS A 208 -26.30 9.89 10.09
CA LYS A 208 -26.84 8.54 9.88
C LYS A 208 -27.13 7.79 11.17
N LEU A 209 -26.26 7.93 12.17
CA LEU A 209 -26.29 7.14 13.41
C LEU A 209 -26.73 7.97 14.63
N GLY A 210 -26.77 9.31 14.52
CA GLY A 210 -26.98 10.20 15.67
C GLY A 210 -25.68 10.46 16.44
N VAL A 211 -25.80 11.16 17.58
CA VAL A 211 -24.66 11.54 18.44
C VAL A 211 -24.35 10.46 19.48
N THR A 212 -25.38 9.78 19.97
CA THR A 212 -25.27 8.66 20.92
C THR A 212 -26.34 7.65 20.56
N ALA A 213 -25.93 6.48 20.10
CA ALA A 213 -26.85 5.41 19.72
C ALA A 213 -26.18 4.04 19.89
N ASP A 214 -26.94 3.09 20.43
CA ASP A 214 -26.63 1.68 20.28
C ASP A 214 -26.99 1.26 18.86
N VAL A 215 -26.02 0.74 18.12
CA VAL A 215 -26.18 0.41 16.69
C VAL A 215 -25.81 -1.05 16.46
N GLU A 216 -26.67 -1.78 15.76
CA GLU A 216 -26.34 -3.13 15.32
C GLU A 216 -25.16 -3.12 14.34
N ARG A 217 -24.32 -4.17 14.41
CA ARG A 217 -23.08 -4.24 13.65
C ARG A 217 -23.26 -4.09 12.13
N GLU A 218 -24.31 -4.67 11.57
CA GLU A 218 -24.58 -4.60 10.13
C GLU A 218 -24.90 -3.18 9.69
N THR A 219 -25.82 -2.52 10.39
CA THR A 219 -26.16 -1.09 10.19
C THR A 219 -24.96 -0.18 10.37
N PHE A 220 -24.14 -0.43 11.41
CA PHE A 220 -22.91 0.31 11.63
C PHE A 220 -21.92 0.16 10.46
N ASN A 221 -21.68 -1.08 10.01
CA ASN A 221 -20.76 -1.35 8.91
C ASN A 221 -21.23 -0.70 7.60
N GLU A 222 -22.53 -0.69 7.34
CA GLU A 222 -23.13 0.00 6.18
C GLU A 222 -22.95 1.51 6.28
N ALA A 223 -23.27 2.10 7.43
CA ALA A 223 -23.08 3.53 7.66
C ALA A 223 -21.62 3.97 7.46
N ILE A 224 -20.65 3.18 7.93
CA ILE A 224 -19.22 3.42 7.68
C ILE A 224 -18.91 3.37 6.17
N ARG A 225 -19.37 2.34 5.45
CA ARG A 225 -19.13 2.21 4.00
C ARG A 225 -19.71 3.35 3.19
N GLU A 226 -20.85 3.88 3.59
CA GLU A 226 -21.53 4.99 2.91
C GLU A 226 -20.95 6.36 3.30
N ALA A 227 -20.44 6.51 4.52
CA ALA A 227 -19.86 7.78 4.97
C ALA A 227 -18.53 8.07 4.28
N PHE A 228 -17.68 7.05 4.10
CA PHE A 228 -16.41 7.19 3.40
C PHE A 228 -16.58 7.26 1.88
N PRO A 229 -15.71 7.99 1.15
CA PRO A 229 -15.71 7.97 -0.30
C PRO A 229 -15.36 6.57 -0.83
N THR A 230 -15.97 6.17 -1.94
CA THR A 230 -15.55 4.96 -2.66
C THR A 230 -14.21 5.21 -3.34
N GLU A 231 -13.15 4.55 -2.87
CA GLU A 231 -11.83 4.59 -3.50
C GLU A 231 -11.84 3.88 -4.86
N GLN A 232 -10.92 4.29 -5.73
CA GLN A 232 -10.71 3.67 -7.02
C GLN A 232 -10.22 2.22 -6.89
N GLU A 233 -10.97 1.27 -7.46
CA GLU A 233 -10.63 -0.16 -7.49
C GLU A 233 -9.73 -0.56 -8.69
N PHE A 234 -9.44 0.38 -9.58
CA PHE A 234 -8.58 0.18 -10.76
C PHE A 234 -9.01 -1.02 -11.63
N GLU A 235 -10.31 -1.23 -11.82
CA GLU A 235 -10.84 -2.41 -12.54
C GLU A 235 -10.22 -2.57 -13.94
N HIS A 236 -9.93 -1.44 -14.61
CA HIS A 236 -9.31 -1.39 -15.93
C HIS A 236 -7.85 -1.86 -15.96
N TYR A 237 -7.15 -1.88 -14.82
CA TYR A 237 -5.77 -2.39 -14.73
C TYR A 237 -5.69 -3.83 -15.23
N THR A 238 -6.67 -4.66 -14.84
CA THR A 238 -6.74 -6.06 -15.25
C THR A 238 -6.69 -6.22 -16.77
N ARG A 239 -7.41 -5.36 -17.50
CA ARG A 239 -7.48 -5.39 -18.97
C ARG A 239 -6.30 -4.71 -19.65
N ARG A 240 -5.72 -3.69 -19.00
CA ARG A 240 -4.65 -2.87 -19.57
C ARG A 240 -3.27 -3.51 -19.42
N TRP A 241 -2.98 -3.97 -18.21
CA TRP A 241 -1.66 -4.44 -17.76
C TRP A 241 -1.69 -5.88 -17.25
N GLY A 242 -2.76 -6.28 -16.55
CA GLY A 242 -2.92 -7.67 -16.11
C GLY A 242 -2.90 -8.68 -17.28
N VAL A 243 -3.51 -8.32 -18.41
CA VAL A 243 -3.46 -9.12 -19.64
C VAL A 243 -2.04 -9.29 -20.20
N VAL A 244 -1.16 -8.30 -19.99
CA VAL A 244 0.24 -8.36 -20.44
C VAL A 244 1.04 -9.29 -19.54
N GLN A 245 0.80 -9.27 -18.23
CA GLN A 245 1.37 -10.25 -17.29
C GLN A 245 0.93 -11.68 -17.64
N ALA A 246 -0.35 -11.89 -17.97
CA ALA A 246 -0.84 -13.18 -18.44
C ALA A 246 -0.16 -13.63 -19.75
N ALA A 247 0.01 -12.72 -20.72
CA ALA A 247 0.72 -13.00 -21.97
C ALA A 247 2.20 -13.34 -21.75
N GLN A 248 2.86 -12.72 -20.78
CA GLN A 248 4.22 -13.07 -20.38
C GLN A 248 4.31 -14.54 -19.92
N VAL A 249 3.40 -14.99 -19.05
CA VAL A 249 3.37 -16.38 -18.56
C VAL A 249 3.28 -17.35 -19.75
N ILE A 250 2.41 -17.06 -20.72
CA ILE A 250 2.31 -17.84 -21.95
C ILE A 250 3.64 -17.83 -22.73
N ALA A 251 4.25 -16.67 -22.93
CA ALA A 251 5.51 -16.55 -23.66
C ALA A 251 6.66 -17.33 -22.99
N GLU A 252 6.71 -17.34 -21.65
CA GLU A 252 7.69 -18.11 -20.89
C GLU A 252 7.47 -19.62 -21.01
N LEU A 253 6.21 -20.08 -20.99
CA LEU A 253 5.85 -21.49 -21.20
C LEU A 253 6.17 -21.96 -22.62
N GLN A 254 5.85 -21.15 -23.64
CA GLN A 254 6.17 -21.43 -25.04
C GLN A 254 7.70 -21.54 -25.26
N ARG A 255 8.50 -20.73 -24.55
CA ARG A 255 9.96 -20.84 -24.61
C ARG A 255 10.50 -22.14 -23.98
N GLN A 256 9.80 -22.65 -22.97
CA GLN A 256 10.17 -23.88 -22.26
C GLN A 256 9.66 -25.16 -22.96
N SER A 257 8.70 -25.06 -23.89
CA SER A 257 8.10 -26.23 -24.55
C SER A 257 9.03 -26.82 -25.63
N LYS A 258 9.96 -27.67 -25.21
CA LYS A 258 10.63 -28.67 -26.08
C LYS A 258 10.00 -30.08 -25.95
N ARG A 259 8.89 -30.23 -25.20
CA ARG A 259 8.19 -31.50 -24.93
C ARG A 259 6.69 -31.32 -25.16
N ASP A 260 6.03 -32.31 -25.78
CA ASP A 260 4.61 -32.25 -26.21
C ASP A 260 3.62 -32.01 -25.05
N GLU A 261 3.93 -32.47 -23.84
CA GLU A 261 3.06 -32.29 -22.66
C GLU A 261 2.89 -30.82 -22.25
N ASN A 262 3.89 -29.97 -22.49
CA ASN A 262 3.80 -28.53 -22.18
C ASN A 262 2.89 -27.78 -23.17
N ARG A 263 2.66 -28.34 -24.36
CA ARG A 263 1.85 -27.71 -25.40
C ARG A 263 0.36 -27.75 -25.05
N ALA A 264 -0.16 -28.93 -24.69
CA ALA A 264 -1.56 -29.09 -24.30
C ALA A 264 -1.92 -28.23 -23.08
N PHE A 265 -1.03 -28.15 -22.08
CA PHE A 265 -1.21 -27.26 -20.93
C PHE A 265 -1.23 -25.78 -21.33
N THR A 266 -0.30 -25.36 -22.20
CA THR A 266 -0.23 -23.96 -22.67
C THR A 266 -1.48 -23.59 -23.46
N GLU A 267 -1.98 -24.48 -24.32
CA GLU A 267 -3.21 -24.27 -25.09
C GLU A 267 -4.44 -24.15 -24.17
N ALA A 268 -4.57 -25.04 -23.17
CA ALA A 268 -5.65 -24.96 -22.18
C ALA A 268 -5.58 -23.66 -21.34
N LEU A 269 -4.38 -23.22 -20.97
CA LEU A 269 -4.18 -21.97 -20.24
C LEU A 269 -4.56 -20.75 -21.08
N ILE A 270 -4.20 -20.75 -22.37
CA ILE A 270 -4.62 -19.70 -23.32
C ILE A 270 -6.14 -19.63 -23.37
N GLU A 271 -6.84 -20.75 -23.51
CA GLU A 271 -8.31 -20.77 -23.53
C GLU A 271 -8.92 -20.24 -22.23
N GLN A 272 -8.32 -20.56 -21.07
CA GLN A 272 -8.76 -20.03 -19.80
C GLN A 272 -8.55 -18.51 -19.70
N TYR A 273 -7.40 -17.98 -20.13
CA TYR A 273 -7.17 -16.55 -20.17
C TYR A 273 -8.06 -15.83 -21.19
N GLU A 274 -8.34 -16.45 -22.33
CA GLU A 274 -9.31 -15.92 -23.28
C GLU A 274 -10.68 -15.76 -22.63
N ARG A 275 -11.18 -16.75 -21.89
CA ARG A 275 -12.44 -16.63 -21.12
C ARG A 275 -12.37 -15.54 -20.04
N PHE A 276 -11.24 -15.47 -19.34
CA PHE A 276 -11.06 -14.52 -18.24
C PHE A 276 -11.07 -13.05 -18.71
N TYR A 277 -10.39 -12.75 -19.83
CA TYR A 277 -10.22 -11.39 -20.34
C TYR A 277 -11.20 -11.00 -21.45
N SER A 278 -11.91 -11.93 -22.08
CA SER A 278 -12.89 -11.64 -23.14
C SER A 278 -14.21 -11.14 -22.57
N LEU A 279 -14.38 -9.82 -22.57
CA LEU A 279 -15.60 -9.17 -22.10
C LEU A 279 -16.55 -8.87 -23.26
N SER A 280 -17.12 -9.92 -23.87
CA SER A 280 -18.27 -9.82 -24.80
C SER A 280 -17.99 -9.59 -26.29
N SER A 281 -16.73 -9.50 -26.75
CA SER A 281 -16.43 -9.21 -28.17
C SER A 281 -16.18 -10.42 -29.06
N GLY A 282 -16.08 -11.63 -28.50
CA GLY A 282 -15.76 -12.87 -29.24
C GLY A 282 -14.39 -12.87 -29.97
N LYS A 283 -13.59 -11.81 -29.82
CA LYS A 283 -12.28 -11.65 -30.48
C LYS A 283 -11.17 -12.16 -29.56
N PRO A 284 -10.17 -12.88 -30.10
CA PRO A 284 -9.02 -13.34 -29.31
C PRO A 284 -8.24 -12.18 -28.69
N VAL A 285 -8.12 -12.19 -27.37
CA VAL A 285 -7.42 -11.19 -26.55
C VAL A 285 -5.96 -11.55 -26.38
N MET A 286 -5.63 -12.83 -26.17
CA MET A 286 -4.26 -13.29 -25.88
C MET A 286 -3.32 -13.08 -27.07
N SER A 287 -3.80 -13.26 -28.30
CA SER A 287 -2.98 -13.00 -29.49
C SER A 287 -2.49 -11.55 -29.56
N LYS A 288 -3.35 -10.58 -29.22
CA LYS A 288 -3.00 -9.16 -29.15
C LYS A 288 -2.12 -8.85 -27.95
N ALA A 289 -2.42 -9.46 -26.80
CA ALA A 289 -1.64 -9.30 -25.59
C ALA A 289 -0.21 -9.81 -25.75
N LEU A 290 0.00 -10.94 -26.43
CA LEU A 290 1.32 -11.47 -26.79
C LEU A 290 2.08 -10.52 -27.71
N LYS A 291 1.42 -9.96 -28.74
CA LYS A 291 2.04 -8.93 -29.59
C LYS A 291 2.47 -7.71 -28.78
N LYS A 292 1.60 -7.21 -27.89
CA LYS A 292 1.91 -6.10 -26.98
C LYS A 292 3.08 -6.44 -26.06
N TYR A 293 3.09 -7.63 -25.47
CA TYR A 293 4.16 -8.12 -24.60
C TYR A 293 5.51 -8.11 -25.32
N TRP A 294 5.60 -8.71 -26.52
CA TRP A 294 6.85 -8.74 -27.28
C TRP A 294 7.32 -7.35 -27.72
N ALA A 295 6.39 -6.49 -28.13
CA ALA A 295 6.71 -5.09 -28.47
C ALA A 295 7.29 -4.34 -27.25
N LEU A 296 6.67 -4.48 -26.08
CA LEU A 296 7.17 -3.86 -24.85
C LEU A 296 8.53 -4.45 -24.44
N ARG A 297 8.67 -5.78 -24.46
CA ARG A 297 9.92 -6.46 -24.09
C ARG A 297 11.09 -6.04 -24.97
N ASN A 298 10.86 -5.80 -26.26
CA ASN A 298 11.92 -5.43 -27.21
C ASN A 298 12.23 -3.94 -27.20
N ASN A 299 11.24 -3.07 -27.00
CA ASN A 299 11.41 -1.62 -27.15
C ASN A 299 11.55 -0.86 -25.82
N VAL A 300 10.87 -1.32 -24.76
CA VAL A 300 10.80 -0.67 -23.43
C VAL A 300 10.74 -1.73 -22.32
N PRO A 301 11.81 -2.52 -22.13
CA PRO A 301 11.84 -3.66 -21.20
C PRO A 301 11.57 -3.26 -19.74
N ALA A 302 11.90 -2.03 -19.33
CA ALA A 302 11.64 -1.53 -17.98
C ALA A 302 10.16 -1.63 -17.56
N ILE A 303 9.21 -1.50 -18.50
CA ILE A 303 7.78 -1.68 -18.20
C ILE A 303 7.47 -3.15 -17.85
N ILE A 304 8.12 -4.10 -18.52
CA ILE A 304 7.96 -5.53 -18.23
C ILE A 304 8.62 -5.88 -16.89
N GLU A 305 9.80 -5.33 -16.61
CA GLU A 305 10.49 -5.49 -15.32
C GLU A 305 9.63 -4.95 -14.17
N GLU A 306 9.01 -3.78 -14.35
CA GLU A 306 8.06 -3.24 -13.37
C GLU A 306 6.83 -4.13 -13.23
N LEU A 307 6.23 -4.63 -14.31
CA LEU A 307 5.11 -5.59 -14.22
C LEU A 307 5.50 -6.90 -13.50
N GLN A 308 6.78 -7.25 -13.47
CA GLN A 308 7.33 -8.41 -12.76
C GLN A 308 7.68 -8.11 -11.30
N SER A 309 7.82 -6.84 -10.91
CA SER A 309 8.19 -6.44 -9.56
C SER A 309 7.04 -6.75 -8.58
N PHE A 310 6.98 -7.99 -8.11
CA PHE A 310 6.08 -8.35 -7.01
C PHE A 310 6.66 -7.78 -5.71
N ARG A 311 6.14 -6.62 -5.28
CA ARG A 311 6.38 -5.95 -3.99
C ARG A 311 7.80 -6.20 -3.42
N GLY A 312 8.80 -5.48 -3.92
CA GLY A 312 10.12 -5.51 -3.26
C GLY A 312 11.32 -5.06 -4.09
N GLN A 313 11.21 -4.92 -5.41
CA GLN A 313 12.30 -4.41 -6.25
C GLN A 313 11.83 -3.13 -6.93
N SER A 314 12.05 -2.01 -6.23
CA SER A 314 11.93 -0.67 -6.80
C SER A 314 13.32 -0.23 -7.24
N PRO A 315 13.50 0.37 -8.44
CA PRO A 315 14.77 1.01 -8.81
C PRO A 315 15.12 2.19 -7.88
N LEU A 316 14.17 2.63 -7.06
CA LEU A 316 14.33 3.67 -6.04
C LEU A 316 14.68 3.11 -4.65
N ALA A 317 14.93 1.81 -4.52
CA ALA A 317 15.28 1.20 -3.24
C ALA A 317 16.68 1.64 -2.77
N CYS A 318 16.78 2.14 -1.54
CA CYS A 318 18.02 2.57 -0.88
C CYS A 318 18.32 1.70 0.34
N GLY A 319 19.60 1.43 0.61
CA GLY A 319 20.06 0.84 1.86
C GLY A 319 20.02 1.88 2.96
N VAL A 320 19.48 1.53 4.12
CA VAL A 320 19.20 2.47 5.19
C VAL A 320 19.74 1.94 6.50
N TRP A 321 20.62 2.72 7.12
CA TRP A 321 21.00 2.58 8.53
C TRP A 321 20.06 3.49 9.32
N ASP A 322 19.04 2.88 9.93
CA ASP A 322 17.93 3.57 10.56
C ASP A 322 18.24 4.00 12.01
N THR A 323 17.40 4.87 12.58
CA THR A 323 17.59 5.46 13.93
C THR A 323 17.53 4.44 15.06
N ASP A 324 16.85 3.32 14.83
CA ASP A 324 16.84 2.15 15.73
C ASP A 324 18.10 1.27 15.55
N ASN A 325 19.12 1.78 14.86
CA ASN A 325 20.36 1.11 14.56
C ASN A 325 20.14 -0.21 13.81
N HIS A 326 19.19 -0.31 12.89
CA HIS A 326 19.03 -1.47 12.00
C HIS A 326 19.36 -1.12 10.54
N LEU A 327 19.77 -2.15 9.78
CA LEU A 327 20.02 -2.04 8.35
C LEU A 327 18.81 -2.57 7.57
N LYS A 328 18.21 -1.72 6.73
CA LYS A 328 16.94 -1.96 6.03
C LYS A 328 16.98 -1.38 4.61
N THR A 329 15.89 -1.57 3.86
CA THR A 329 15.73 -1.02 2.51
C THR A 329 14.45 -0.20 2.42
N TYR A 330 14.55 1.10 2.12
CA TYR A 330 13.41 2.01 1.94
C TYR A 330 13.38 2.62 0.54
N ASP A 331 12.21 3.11 0.12
CA ASP A 331 12.06 3.86 -1.12
C ASP A 331 12.65 5.27 -0.98
N LEU A 332 13.40 5.72 -1.99
CA LEU A 332 14.04 7.03 -2.01
C LEU A 332 13.04 8.16 -1.79
N PHE A 333 11.88 8.18 -2.47
CA PHE A 333 10.94 9.29 -2.31
C PHE A 333 10.27 9.31 -0.94
N PHE A 334 10.17 8.16 -0.26
CA PHE A 334 9.79 8.12 1.15
C PHE A 334 10.87 8.79 2.02
N LEU A 335 12.13 8.41 1.84
CA LEU A 335 13.27 8.95 2.59
C LEU A 335 13.39 10.47 2.42
N LEU A 336 13.41 10.94 1.16
CA LEU A 336 13.53 12.36 0.84
C LEU A 336 12.42 13.21 1.47
N ALA A 337 11.23 12.64 1.65
CA ALA A 337 10.09 13.39 2.18
C ALA A 337 10.00 13.36 3.71
N ASN A 338 10.62 12.40 4.39
CA ASN A 338 10.33 12.10 5.79
C ASN A 338 11.56 12.01 6.69
N THR A 339 12.78 12.17 6.19
CA THR A 339 14.00 11.96 6.99
C THR A 339 15.06 13.00 6.71
N ASP A 340 15.80 13.34 7.76
CA ASP A 340 17.13 13.91 7.66
C ASP A 340 18.16 12.79 7.70
N TYR A 341 19.12 12.82 6.79
CA TYR A 341 20.03 11.72 6.56
C TYR A 341 21.38 12.18 6.00
N THR A 342 22.37 11.31 6.14
CA THR A 342 23.66 11.42 5.48
C THR A 342 23.82 10.29 4.45
N VAL A 343 24.41 10.62 3.29
CA VAL A 343 24.78 9.60 2.30
C VAL A 343 26.11 9.01 2.73
N ILE A 344 26.18 7.69 2.81
CA ILE A 344 27.39 6.94 3.16
C ILE A 344 27.82 6.09 1.96
N GLU A 345 29.09 5.69 1.97
CA GLU A 345 29.64 4.89 0.89
C GLU A 345 29.09 3.45 0.95
N LYS A 346 28.96 2.82 -0.23
CA LYS A 346 28.48 1.44 -0.35
C LYS A 346 29.31 0.48 0.50
N ASP A 347 30.63 0.61 0.44
CA ASP A 347 31.54 -0.30 1.14
C ASP A 347 31.41 -0.17 2.66
N GLU A 348 31.23 1.05 3.17
CA GLU A 348 30.98 1.31 4.59
C GLU A 348 29.68 0.63 5.06
N PHE A 349 28.60 0.76 4.29
CA PHE A 349 27.33 0.10 4.61
C PHE A 349 27.47 -1.43 4.58
N LEU A 350 28.13 -1.98 3.55
CA LEU A 350 28.30 -3.43 3.40
C LEU A 350 29.27 -4.02 4.42
N GLU A 351 30.23 -3.26 4.93
CA GLU A 351 31.04 -3.64 6.10
C GLU A 351 30.14 -3.85 7.33
N GLU A 352 29.20 -2.93 7.56
CA GLU A 352 28.27 -3.04 8.68
C GLU A 352 27.28 -4.20 8.50
N VAL A 353 26.82 -4.46 7.27
CA VAL A 353 26.02 -5.67 6.93
C VAL A 353 26.78 -6.94 7.29
N ARG A 354 28.05 -7.05 6.89
CA ARG A 354 28.91 -8.20 7.18
C ARG A 354 29.17 -8.35 8.68
N ARG A 355 29.45 -7.25 9.38
CA ARG A 355 29.66 -7.24 10.85
C ARG A 355 28.45 -7.80 11.60
N ARG A 356 27.25 -7.58 11.09
CA ARG A 356 25.98 -8.04 11.66
C ARG A 356 25.51 -9.40 11.16
N SER A 357 26.31 -10.08 10.33
CA SER A 357 25.97 -11.38 9.73
C SER A 357 24.64 -11.35 8.96
N LEU A 358 24.33 -10.24 8.29
CA LEU A 358 23.17 -10.10 7.41
C LEU A 358 23.50 -10.56 5.98
N GLU A 359 22.48 -10.95 5.21
CA GLU A 359 22.61 -11.41 3.82
C GLU A 359 23.00 -10.25 2.88
N GLU A 360 24.29 -10.15 2.52
CA GLU A 360 24.81 -9.05 1.69
C GLU A 360 24.09 -8.90 0.34
N ARG A 361 23.63 -10.02 -0.24
CA ARG A 361 22.89 -10.03 -1.52
C ARG A 361 21.64 -9.14 -1.49
N ASP A 362 21.02 -8.99 -0.32
CA ASP A 362 19.78 -8.22 -0.15
C ASP A 362 20.05 -6.70 -0.20
N PHE A 363 21.31 -6.29 0.01
CA PHE A 363 21.73 -4.90 0.08
C PHE A 363 22.71 -4.47 -1.01
N ARG A 364 23.24 -5.41 -1.81
CA ARG A 364 24.35 -5.15 -2.74
C ARG A 364 23.98 -4.25 -3.92
N GLU A 365 22.76 -4.35 -4.44
CA GLU A 365 22.34 -3.64 -5.67
C GLU A 365 21.23 -2.63 -5.36
N LEU A 366 21.53 -1.68 -4.47
CA LEU A 366 20.62 -0.60 -4.07
C LEU A 366 21.08 0.74 -4.67
N LEU A 367 20.13 1.66 -4.83
CA LEU A 367 20.35 2.95 -5.49
C LEU A 367 21.36 3.83 -4.74
N LEU A 368 21.22 3.90 -3.42
CA LEU A 368 22.02 4.71 -2.50
C LEU A 368 22.08 4.00 -1.14
N TYR A 369 23.04 4.40 -0.31
CA TYR A 369 23.19 3.97 1.07
C TYR A 369 23.15 5.19 1.98
N LEU A 370 22.21 5.20 2.92
CA LEU A 370 21.89 6.36 3.75
C LEU A 370 21.94 5.98 5.23
N LYS A 371 22.37 6.90 6.07
CA LYS A 371 22.22 6.85 7.51
C LYS A 371 21.22 7.89 7.96
N ILE A 372 20.15 7.46 8.62
CA ILE A 372 19.06 8.34 9.07
C ILE A 372 19.47 8.95 10.40
N GLU A 373 19.47 10.27 10.46
CA GLU A 373 19.71 11.02 11.69
C GLU A 373 18.39 11.18 12.45
N GLU A 374 17.32 11.60 11.76
CA GLU A 374 15.99 11.72 12.35
C GLU A 374 14.84 11.64 11.32
N TYR A 375 13.62 11.41 11.81
CA TYR A 375 12.40 11.51 11.01
C TYR A 375 11.77 12.89 11.23
N VAL A 376 11.79 13.74 10.20
CA VAL A 376 11.34 15.12 10.29
C VAL A 376 9.85 15.21 10.66
N PRO A 377 9.43 16.19 11.49
CA PRO A 377 8.03 16.30 11.93
C PRO A 377 7.10 16.68 10.78
N GLU A 378 7.53 17.60 9.91
CA GLU A 378 6.77 18.02 8.73
C GLU A 378 7.32 17.35 7.48
N ARG A 379 6.44 16.61 6.79
CA ARG A 379 6.80 15.95 5.53
C ARG A 379 7.15 16.99 4.47
N MET A 380 8.34 16.88 3.88
CA MET A 380 8.76 17.74 2.78
C MET A 380 7.89 17.54 1.53
N GLN A 381 7.46 18.65 0.93
CA GLN A 381 6.75 18.64 -0.35
C GLN A 381 7.73 18.54 -1.51
N LEU A 382 8.07 17.31 -1.88
CA LEU A 382 9.01 17.04 -2.97
C LEU A 382 8.50 17.62 -4.31
N THR A 383 9.32 18.48 -4.91
CA THR A 383 9.18 18.91 -6.30
C THR A 383 10.25 18.22 -7.14
N LEU A 384 9.82 17.45 -8.14
CA LEU A 384 10.69 16.78 -9.07
C LEU A 384 10.94 17.65 -10.30
N GLY A 385 12.05 17.41 -10.97
CA GLY A 385 12.43 18.01 -12.24
C GLY A 385 12.65 16.94 -13.30
N LEU A 386 12.36 17.29 -14.56
CA LEU A 386 12.74 16.52 -15.74
C LEU A 386 13.43 17.47 -16.71
N LYS A 387 14.59 17.07 -17.25
CA LYS A 387 15.30 17.91 -18.23
C LYS A 387 14.57 17.99 -19.56
N ASN A 388 13.87 16.93 -19.95
CA ASN A 388 13.13 16.84 -21.20
C ASN A 388 11.91 17.76 -21.13
N VAL A 389 11.55 18.33 -22.27
CA VAL A 389 10.32 19.10 -22.44
C VAL A 389 9.20 18.14 -22.81
N LEU A 390 8.15 18.06 -21.99
CA LEU A 390 7.11 17.04 -22.18
C LEU A 390 6.19 17.35 -23.38
N THR A 391 6.05 18.63 -23.74
CA THR A 391 5.27 19.03 -24.92
C THR A 391 5.85 18.52 -26.23
N ASP A 392 7.16 18.22 -26.28
CA ASP A 392 7.83 17.68 -27.46
C ASP A 392 7.50 16.20 -27.68
N ASN A 393 6.94 15.53 -26.66
CA ASN A 393 6.45 14.16 -26.75
C ASN A 393 5.03 14.04 -26.18
N PRO A 394 4.00 14.47 -26.95
CA PRO A 394 2.61 14.40 -26.50
C PRO A 394 2.13 12.99 -26.14
N GLN A 395 2.76 11.94 -26.70
CA GLN A 395 2.43 10.55 -26.38
C GLN A 395 2.83 10.14 -24.97
N ALA A 396 3.74 10.88 -24.31
CA ALA A 396 4.10 10.65 -22.91
C ALA A 396 3.02 11.17 -21.94
N MET A 397 2.09 12.00 -22.40
CA MET A 397 1.01 12.54 -21.58
C MET A 397 -0.09 11.49 -21.41
N HIS A 398 -0.56 11.29 -20.18
CA HIS A 398 -1.65 10.36 -19.83
C HIS A 398 -1.41 8.89 -20.23
N ASN A 399 -0.16 8.54 -20.56
CA ASN A 399 0.25 7.19 -20.91
C ASN A 399 1.54 6.82 -20.17
N VAL A 400 1.66 5.55 -19.77
CA VAL A 400 2.93 5.04 -19.23
C VAL A 400 4.02 5.10 -20.29
N THR A 401 5.15 5.66 -19.89
CA THR A 401 6.39 5.76 -20.65
C THR A 401 7.57 5.45 -19.74
N VAL A 402 8.78 5.44 -20.31
CA VAL A 402 10.03 5.31 -19.58
C VAL A 402 10.81 6.60 -19.76
N GLN A 403 11.15 7.28 -18.67
CA GLN A 403 11.93 8.52 -18.71
C GLN A 403 13.23 8.39 -17.93
N ARG A 404 14.24 9.04 -18.48
CA ARG A 404 15.55 9.22 -17.85
C ARG A 404 15.78 10.70 -17.55
N GLY A 405 16.61 10.99 -16.55
CA GLY A 405 16.97 12.36 -16.21
C GLY A 405 15.97 13.04 -15.27
N VAL A 406 15.14 12.27 -14.56
CA VAL A 406 14.36 12.77 -13.42
C VAL A 406 15.32 13.17 -12.30
N PHE A 407 15.00 14.25 -11.59
CA PHE A 407 15.80 14.75 -10.48
C PHE A 407 14.93 15.43 -9.43
N VAL A 408 15.47 15.69 -8.24
CA VAL A 408 14.86 16.47 -7.17
C VAL A 408 15.24 17.93 -7.36
N ARG A 409 14.27 18.83 -7.44
CA ARG A 409 14.43 20.28 -7.67
C ARG A 409 14.39 21.09 -6.37
N GLU A 410 14.73 20.46 -5.25
CA GLU A 410 14.82 21.18 -3.98
C GLU A 410 16.04 22.12 -3.99
N SER A 411 15.96 23.25 -3.32
CA SER A 411 16.96 24.32 -3.43
C SER A 411 17.99 24.34 -2.29
N ARG A 412 17.72 23.66 -1.18
CA ARG A 412 18.48 23.84 0.08
C ARG A 412 19.18 22.60 0.63
N ALA A 413 19.10 21.46 -0.04
CA ALA A 413 19.65 20.21 0.48
C ALA A 413 21.09 19.96 -0.01
N THR A 414 22.04 19.81 0.91
CA THR A 414 23.46 19.54 0.61
C THR A 414 23.70 18.18 -0.04
N TRP A 415 22.79 17.23 0.13
CA TRP A 415 22.83 15.88 -0.46
C TRP A 415 22.33 15.80 -1.91
N LEU A 416 21.75 16.89 -2.44
CA LEU A 416 21.04 16.89 -3.73
C LEU A 416 21.90 16.42 -4.89
N ASP A 417 23.17 16.80 -4.93
CA ASP A 417 24.05 16.46 -6.05
C ASP A 417 24.32 14.95 -6.12
N GLN A 418 24.49 14.30 -4.97
CA GLN A 418 24.73 12.85 -4.90
C GLN A 418 23.46 12.08 -5.26
N VAL A 419 22.31 12.48 -4.70
CA VAL A 419 21.02 11.86 -5.03
C VAL A 419 20.69 12.05 -6.52
N ASN A 420 20.79 13.27 -7.02
CA ASN A 420 20.44 13.59 -8.40
C ASN A 420 21.38 12.94 -9.42
N ARG A 421 22.65 12.68 -9.06
CA ARG A 421 23.57 11.94 -9.93
C ARG A 421 23.03 10.54 -10.24
N HIS A 422 22.56 9.84 -9.21
CA HIS A 422 22.02 8.49 -9.35
C HIS A 422 20.62 8.50 -9.96
N LEU A 423 19.72 9.37 -9.45
CA LEU A 423 18.33 9.45 -9.92
C LEU A 423 18.24 9.81 -11.41
N LYS A 424 19.08 10.74 -11.91
CA LYS A 424 19.12 11.11 -13.33
C LYS A 424 19.55 9.95 -14.24
N ALA A 425 20.29 8.97 -13.71
CA ALA A 425 20.77 7.84 -14.48
C ALA A 425 19.71 6.75 -14.67
N LEU A 426 18.67 6.71 -13.83
CA LEU A 426 17.64 5.68 -13.87
C LEU A 426 16.69 5.84 -15.06
N ASN A 427 16.24 4.71 -15.57
CA ASN A 427 15.10 4.61 -16.48
C ASN A 427 13.85 4.31 -15.64
N LEU A 428 13.07 5.34 -15.36
CA LEU A 428 11.88 5.21 -14.52
C LEU A 428 10.64 4.99 -15.38
N VAL A 429 9.89 3.93 -15.07
CA VAL A 429 8.52 3.78 -15.56
C VAL A 429 7.67 4.87 -14.92
N CYS A 430 7.04 5.71 -15.73
CA CYS A 430 6.34 6.89 -15.25
C CYS A 430 5.15 7.26 -16.15
N ILE A 431 4.25 8.05 -15.59
CA ILE A 431 3.14 8.69 -16.30
C ILE A 431 3.04 10.16 -15.88
N PHE A 432 2.69 11.03 -16.82
CA PHE A 432 2.51 12.45 -16.59
C PHE A 432 1.07 12.88 -16.88
N SER A 433 0.62 13.91 -16.18
CA SER A 433 -0.67 14.55 -16.36
C SER A 433 -0.53 16.05 -16.23
N ASP A 434 -1.14 16.78 -17.16
CA ASP A 434 -1.32 18.24 -17.13
C ASP A 434 -2.32 18.70 -16.05
N ILE A 435 -3.10 17.78 -15.48
CA ILE A 435 -3.99 18.05 -14.35
C ILE A 435 -3.17 18.09 -13.05
N PRO A 436 -3.29 19.16 -12.23
CA PRO A 436 -2.61 19.28 -10.96
C PRO A 436 -2.88 18.11 -10.00
N SER A 437 -1.89 17.73 -9.19
CA SER A 437 -1.94 16.52 -8.35
C SER A 437 -3.17 16.42 -7.43
N LYS A 438 -3.58 17.53 -6.80
CA LYS A 438 -4.76 17.55 -5.91
C LYS A 438 -6.05 17.31 -6.68
N GLU A 439 -6.19 17.96 -7.82
CA GLU A 439 -7.36 17.83 -8.69
C GLU A 439 -7.42 16.44 -9.32
N LEU A 440 -6.27 15.90 -9.75
CA LEU A 440 -6.18 14.56 -10.32
C LEU A 440 -6.62 13.49 -9.32
N LYS A 441 -6.18 13.59 -8.05
CA LYS A 441 -6.61 12.69 -6.98
C LYS A 441 -8.12 12.74 -6.75
N GLY A 442 -8.68 13.96 -6.66
CA GLY A 442 -10.12 14.15 -6.45
C GLY A 442 -10.95 13.63 -7.63
N ARG A 443 -10.59 13.99 -8.87
CA ARG A 443 -11.32 13.58 -10.09
C ARG A 443 -11.34 12.08 -10.31
N LEU A 444 -10.30 11.36 -9.88
CA LEU A 444 -10.17 9.92 -10.09
C LEU A 444 -10.49 9.09 -8.84
N ASN A 445 -10.90 9.73 -7.73
CA ASN A 445 -11.12 9.10 -6.42
C ASN A 445 -9.94 8.23 -5.98
N LEU A 446 -8.71 8.72 -6.20
CA LEU A 446 -7.51 8.00 -5.78
C LEU A 446 -7.43 8.02 -4.24
N GLY A 447 -7.03 6.90 -3.64
CA GLY A 447 -6.84 6.82 -2.19
C GLY A 447 -5.89 7.91 -1.69
N GLY A 448 -6.12 8.41 -0.47
CA GLY A 448 -5.39 9.58 0.05
C GLY A 448 -3.86 9.44 -0.01
N ILE A 449 -3.37 8.22 0.26
CA ILE A 449 -1.95 7.87 0.25
C ILE A 449 -1.38 7.54 -1.14
N PHE A 450 -2.20 7.49 -2.19
CA PHE A 450 -1.72 7.19 -3.54
C PHE A 450 -0.68 8.25 -3.96
N PRO A 451 0.57 7.86 -4.28
CA PRO A 451 1.65 8.80 -4.53
C PRO A 451 1.46 9.49 -5.89
N ILE A 452 1.26 10.81 -5.84
CA ILE A 452 1.35 11.68 -7.01
C ILE A 452 2.27 12.84 -6.65
N TYR A 453 3.34 12.98 -7.42
CA TYR A 453 4.38 13.97 -7.23
C TYR A 453 4.14 15.17 -8.15
N ARG A 454 4.58 16.35 -7.71
CA ARG A 454 4.69 17.51 -8.59
C ARG A 454 5.99 17.40 -9.37
N LEU A 455 5.94 17.62 -10.67
CA LEU A 455 7.10 17.55 -11.55
C LEU A 455 7.14 18.77 -12.49
N GLN A 456 8.33 19.36 -12.63
CA GLN A 456 8.60 20.45 -13.56
C GLN A 456 9.51 20.02 -14.70
N ASP A 457 9.07 20.25 -15.93
CA ASP A 457 9.86 19.93 -17.13
C ASP A 457 11.01 20.94 -17.40
N GLY A 458 11.68 20.78 -18.53
CA GLY A 458 12.78 21.65 -18.96
C GLY A 458 12.38 23.10 -19.20
N THR A 459 11.09 23.36 -19.48
CA THR A 459 10.54 24.72 -19.63
C THR A 459 9.99 25.31 -18.33
N GLY A 460 9.91 24.51 -17.27
CA GLY A 460 9.36 24.91 -15.97
C GLY A 460 7.84 24.73 -15.85
N ASN A 461 7.21 24.04 -16.80
CA ASN A 461 5.78 23.73 -16.72
C ASN A 461 5.54 22.66 -15.65
N ASP A 462 4.46 22.83 -14.88
CA ASP A 462 4.08 21.92 -13.80
C ASP A 462 3.19 20.77 -14.31
N TYR A 463 3.50 19.56 -13.86
CA TYR A 463 2.74 18.35 -14.12
C TYR A 463 2.57 17.51 -12.86
N ALA A 464 1.53 16.69 -12.83
CA ALA A 464 1.41 15.58 -11.91
C ALA A 464 2.15 14.36 -12.49
N ALA A 465 2.90 13.66 -11.65
CA ALA A 465 3.65 12.46 -12.04
C ALA A 465 3.44 11.31 -11.05
N ALA A 466 3.35 10.09 -11.57
CA ALA A 466 3.44 8.85 -10.80
C ALA A 466 4.51 7.94 -11.42
N PHE A 467 5.06 7.03 -10.62
CA PHE A 467 6.18 6.16 -11.00
C PHE A 467 5.86 4.69 -10.71
N GLY A 468 6.60 3.76 -11.34
CA GLY A 468 6.52 2.32 -11.06
C GLY A 468 5.11 1.74 -11.21
N GLN A 469 4.69 0.92 -10.24
CA GLN A 469 3.36 0.33 -10.20
C GLN A 469 2.24 1.37 -10.18
N GLU A 470 2.41 2.50 -9.50
CA GLU A 470 1.41 3.56 -9.44
C GLU A 470 1.23 4.24 -10.79
N ALA A 471 2.29 4.33 -11.61
CA ALA A 471 2.16 4.78 -12.99
C ALA A 471 1.28 3.82 -13.82
N LEU A 472 1.46 2.51 -13.65
CA LEU A 472 0.67 1.49 -14.36
C LEU A 472 -0.81 1.49 -13.91
N LEU A 473 -1.06 1.66 -12.61
CA LEU A 473 -2.40 1.84 -12.07
C LEU A 473 -3.08 3.09 -12.63
N LEU A 474 -2.37 4.23 -12.64
CA LEU A 474 -2.91 5.49 -13.12
C LEU A 474 -3.16 5.49 -14.65
N ASP A 475 -2.29 4.86 -15.44
CA ASP A 475 -2.50 4.64 -16.89
C ASP A 475 -3.79 3.90 -17.17
N SER A 476 -4.18 2.95 -16.31
CA SER A 476 -5.44 2.22 -16.48
C SER A 476 -6.69 3.11 -16.40
N LEU A 477 -6.56 4.30 -15.81
CA LEU A 477 -7.63 5.30 -15.70
C LEU A 477 -7.51 6.40 -16.76
N LEU A 478 -6.27 6.77 -17.11
CA LEU A 478 -5.99 7.91 -17.99
C LEU A 478 -5.90 7.55 -19.48
N PHE A 479 -5.69 6.28 -19.83
CA PHE A 479 -5.43 5.82 -21.21
C PHE A 479 -6.48 6.26 -22.26
N TYR A 480 -7.70 6.60 -21.84
CA TYR A 480 -8.76 7.08 -22.75
C TYR A 480 -8.82 8.60 -22.91
N ARG A 481 -8.02 9.37 -22.15
CA ARG A 481 -7.91 10.82 -22.33
C ARG A 481 -6.97 11.09 -23.50
N LYS A 482 -7.55 11.48 -24.64
CA LYS A 482 -6.76 12.08 -25.72
C LYS A 482 -6.11 13.38 -25.20
N PRO A 483 -4.87 13.69 -25.60
CA PRO A 483 -4.29 15.02 -25.38
C PRO A 483 -5.28 16.08 -25.91
N ASN A 484 -5.45 17.17 -25.15
CA ASN A 484 -6.36 18.26 -25.49
C ASN A 484 -5.95 18.95 -26.80
N GLU A 485 -6.37 18.39 -27.94
CA GLU A 485 -6.63 19.16 -29.17
C GLU A 485 -8.10 19.09 -29.61
N ASP A 486 -8.93 18.26 -28.98
CA ASP A 486 -10.38 18.26 -29.21
C ASP A 486 -11.12 18.65 -27.94
N LYS A 487 -11.50 19.93 -27.88
CA LYS A 487 -12.43 20.46 -26.88
C LYS A 487 -13.75 19.68 -26.94
N ALA A 488 -14.24 19.40 -25.73
CA ALA A 488 -15.62 19.07 -25.38
C ALA A 488 -16.17 17.74 -25.92
N MET A 489 -16.17 16.73 -25.05
CA MET A 489 -17.46 16.18 -24.63
C MET A 489 -17.44 15.92 -23.13
N MET A 490 -18.33 16.63 -22.44
CA MET A 490 -18.71 16.37 -21.06
C MET A 490 -19.16 14.92 -20.89
N LEU A 491 -18.79 14.31 -19.77
CA LEU A 491 -19.61 13.28 -19.14
C LEU A 491 -20.74 13.96 -18.37
#